data_AF-A0A962ID08-F1
#
_entry.id   AF-A0A962ID08-F1
#
_cell.length_a   1.000
_cell.length_b   1.000
_cell.length_c   1.000
_cell.angle_alpha   90.00
_cell.angle_beta   90.00
_cell.angle_gamma   90.00
#
_symmetry.space_group_name_H-M   'P 1'
#
loop_
_entity.id
_entity.type
_entity.pdbx_description
1 polymer ?
#
loop_
_entity_poly.entity_id
_entity_poly.type
_entity_poly.pdbx_seq_one_letter_code
_entity_poly.pdbx_strand_id
1 'polypeptide(L)' 'MLVQGWLWVTDMGNSKVLALLIFFFTFIGILLYVYASRERSERLESYRYVPFLDEEEQPPSGSSDSTTAGRQEQQAGK' A
#
# COMPACT_ATOMS: atom_id res chain seq x y z
N MET A 1 -21.83 -42.57 -19.12
CA MET A 1 -21.42 -41.18 -19.41
C MET A 1 -20.09 -40.82 -18.73
N LEU A 2 -19.97 -40.87 -17.40
CA LEU A 2 -18.72 -40.48 -16.71
C LEU A 2 -17.54 -41.46 -16.91
N VAL A 3 -17.81 -42.77 -16.94
CA VAL A 3 -16.80 -43.83 -17.13
C VAL A 3 -16.10 -43.74 -18.50
N GLN A 4 -16.82 -43.31 -19.53
CA GLN A 4 -16.28 -43.11 -20.89
C GLN A 4 -15.29 -41.94 -20.92
N GLY A 5 -15.57 -40.87 -20.17
CA GLY A 5 -14.64 -39.75 -20.03
C GLY A 5 -13.35 -40.15 -19.31
N TRP A 6 -13.43 -41.00 -18.28
CA TRP A 6 -12.25 -41.50 -17.57
C TRP A 6 -11.33 -42.35 -18.46
N LEU A 7 -11.92 -43.26 -19.25
CA LEU A 7 -11.17 -44.07 -20.22
C LEU A 7 -10.48 -43.22 -21.29
N TRP A 8 -11.15 -42.15 -21.74
CA TRP A 8 -10.58 -41.20 -22.70
C TRP A 8 -9.38 -40.41 -22.15
N VAL A 9 -9.40 -40.03 -20.87
CA VAL A 9 -8.27 -39.35 -20.21
C VAL A 9 -7.04 -40.27 -20.14
N THR A 10 -7.25 -41.57 -19.92
CA THR A 10 -6.15 -42.55 -19.85
C THR A 10 -5.68 -43.04 -21.23
N ASP A 11 -6.37 -42.66 -22.31
CA ASP A 11 -5.98 -43.03 -23.67
C ASP A 11 -4.75 -42.23 -24.12
N MET A 12 -3.66 -42.95 -24.39
CA MET A 12 -2.41 -42.38 -24.88
C MET A 12 -2.56 -41.72 -26.26
N GLY A 13 -3.57 -42.09 -27.05
CA GLY A 13 -3.89 -41.45 -28.33
C GLY A 13 -4.31 -39.98 -28.18
N ASN A 14 -4.91 -39.62 -27.05
CA ASN A 14 -5.41 -38.27 -26.76
C ASN A 14 -4.48 -37.48 -25.84
N SER A 15 -3.31 -38.04 -25.48
CA SER A 15 -2.31 -37.43 -24.62
C SER A 15 -1.89 -36.02 -25.03
N LYS A 16 -1.81 -35.73 -26.33
CA LYS A 16 -1.48 -34.39 -26.85
C LYS A 16 -2.54 -33.35 -26.47
N VAL A 17 -3.81 -33.72 -26.61
CA VAL A 17 -4.94 -32.85 -26.25
C VAL A 17 -5.01 -32.68 -24.74
N LEU A 18 -4.85 -33.76 -23.99
CA LEU A 18 -4.86 -33.73 -22.53
C LEU A 18 -3.74 -32.85 -21.97
N ALA A 19 -2.51 -33.01 -22.47
CA ALA A 19 -1.36 -32.19 -22.07
C ALA A 19 -1.61 -30.70 -22.36
N LEU A 20 -2.19 -30.37 -23.52
CA LEU A 20 -2.53 -28.98 -23.86
C LEU A 20 -3.57 -28.39 -22.91
N LEU A 21 -4.61 -29.14 -22.58
CA LEU A 21 -5.65 -28.69 -21.63
C LEU A 21 -5.04 -28.46 -20.25
N ILE A 22 -4.32 -29.46 -19.70
CA ILE A 22 -3.69 -29.34 -18.38
C ILE A 22 -2.73 -28.15 -18.35
N PHE A 23 -1.86 -28.02 -19.34
CA PHE A 23 -0.91 -26.92 -19.42
C PHE A 23 -1.61 -25.55 -19.47
N PHE A 24 -2.63 -25.43 -20.31
CA PHE A 24 -3.38 -24.19 -20.48
C PHE A 24 -4.16 -23.79 -19.23
N PHE A 25 -4.91 -24.72 -18.63
CA PHE A 25 -5.66 -24.44 -17.40
C PHE A 25 -4.74 -24.20 -16.20
N THR A 26 -3.62 -24.91 -16.12
CA THR A 26 -2.60 -24.65 -15.08
C THR A 26 -2.02 -23.25 -15.25
N PHE A 27 -1.71 -22.84 -16.48
CA PHE A 27 -1.22 -21.50 -16.77
C PHE A 27 -2.23 -20.42 -16.37
N ILE A 28 -3.50 -20.55 -16.78
CA ILE A 28 -4.56 -19.64 -16.37
C ILE A 28 -4.73 -19.65 -14.84
N GLY A 29 -4.68 -20.82 -14.21
CA GLY A 29 -4.79 -20.97 -12.76
C GLY A 29 -3.69 -20.23 -12.01
N ILE A 30 -2.45 -20.29 -12.51
CA ILE A 30 -1.32 -19.52 -11.96
C ILE A 30 -1.55 -18.02 -12.14
N LEU A 31 -2.00 -17.56 -13.31
CA LEU A 31 -2.32 -16.15 -13.53
C LEU A 31 -3.40 -15.68 -12.54
N LEU A 32 -4.50 -16.43 -12.41
CA LEU A 32 -5.54 -16.12 -11.45
C LEU A 32 -5.00 -16.10 -10.01
N TYR A 33 -4.16 -17.07 -9.61
CA TYR A 33 -3.55 -17.09 -8.28
C TYR A 33 -2.68 -15.85 -8.02
N VAL A 34 -1.82 -15.49 -8.98
CA VAL A 34 -0.91 -14.34 -8.86
C VAL A 34 -1.68 -13.02 -8.83
N TYR A 35 -2.66 -12.84 -9.71
CA TYR A 35 -3.39 -11.58 -9.84
C TYR A 35 -4.59 -11.43 -8.88
N ALA A 36 -5.18 -12.53 -8.41
CA ALA A 36 -6.24 -12.47 -7.40
C ALA A 36 -5.70 -12.09 -6.01
N SER A 37 -4.42 -12.35 -5.73
CA SER A 37 -3.75 -11.98 -4.47
C SER A 37 -3.38 -10.47 -4.39
N ARG A 38 -4.26 -9.57 -4.84
CA ARG A 38 -4.08 -8.11 -4.69
C ARG A 38 -4.42 -7.56 -3.31
N GLU A 39 -5.08 -8.34 -2.46
CA GLU A 39 -5.58 -7.91 -1.13
C GLU A 39 -4.44 -7.48 -0.17
N ARG A 40 -3.19 -7.92 -0.40
CA ARG A 40 -2.04 -7.47 0.40
C ARG A 40 -1.56 -6.05 0.10
N SER A 41 -1.97 -5.45 -1.03
CA SER A 41 -1.56 -4.08 -1.38
C SER A 41 -2.28 -3.01 -0.57
N GLU A 42 -3.51 -3.26 -0.08
CA GLU A 42 -4.29 -2.26 0.66
C GLU A 42 -3.65 -1.89 2.00
N ARG A 43 -3.00 -2.86 2.66
CA ARG A 43 -2.25 -2.62 3.91
C ARG A 43 -0.94 -1.84 3.71
N LEU A 44 -0.49 -1.68 2.46
CA LEU A 44 0.68 -0.86 2.10
C LEU A 44 0.27 0.55 1.67
N GLU A 45 -0.99 0.76 1.27
CA GLU A 45 -1.50 2.10 0.94
C GLU A 45 -1.84 2.93 2.19
N SER A 46 -2.14 2.27 3.33
CA SER A 46 -2.43 2.94 4.60
C SER A 46 -1.26 3.75 5.17
N TYR A 47 -0.06 3.64 4.59
CA TYR A 47 1.13 4.40 4.96
C TYR A 47 1.63 5.36 3.86
N ARG A 48 0.88 5.55 2.75
CA ARG A 48 1.34 6.42 1.64
C ARG A 48 1.31 7.92 2.00
N TYR A 49 0.46 8.32 2.94
CA TYR A 49 0.41 9.69 3.45
C TYR A 49 1.05 9.76 4.85
N VAL A 50 2.38 9.64 4.89
CA VAL A 50 3.13 10.11 6.06
C VAL A 50 3.38 11.61 5.84
N PRO A 51 2.83 12.51 6.68
CA PRO A 51 3.17 13.92 6.58
C PRO A 51 4.68 14.08 6.81
N PHE A 52 5.35 14.82 5.93
CA PHE A 52 6.75 15.20 6.15
C PHE A 52 6.81 16.07 7.39
N LEU A 53 7.37 15.52 8.48
CA LEU A 53 7.69 16.28 9.70
C LEU A 53 8.88 17.25 9.49
N ASP A 54 9.49 17.22 8.29
CA ASP A 54 10.64 18.05 7.92
C ASP A 54 10.26 19.48 7.48
N GLU A 55 8.96 19.77 7.33
CA GLU A 55 8.44 21.15 7.19
C GLU A 55 7.77 21.61 8.51
N GLU A 56 8.27 21.16 9.66
CA GLU A 56 8.12 21.96 10.88
C GLU A 56 8.83 23.30 10.66
N GLU A 57 8.01 24.26 10.25
CA GLU A 57 8.33 25.66 10.09
C GLU A 57 9.08 26.15 11.33
N GLN A 58 10.39 26.38 11.12
CA GLN A 58 11.33 26.91 12.08
C GLN A 58 10.71 28.14 12.77
N PRO A 59 10.36 28.11 14.07
CA PRO A 59 9.98 29.35 14.74
C PRO A 59 11.23 30.26 14.71
N PRO A 60 11.13 31.52 14.26
CA PRO A 60 12.26 32.43 14.26
C PRO A 60 12.55 32.82 15.72
N SER A 61 13.31 32.00 16.44
CA SER A 61 13.86 32.37 17.75
C SER A 61 15.06 33.27 17.52
N GLY A 62 14.77 34.49 17.07
CA GLY A 62 15.68 35.61 17.16
C GLY A 62 16.01 35.87 18.64
N SER A 63 17.28 35.73 18.97
CA SER A 63 17.92 36.37 20.11
C SER A 63 17.66 37.89 20.12
N SER A 64 17.92 38.53 21.27
CA SER A 64 17.88 39.99 21.58
C SER A 64 16.48 40.53 21.89
N ASP A 65 16.17 41.27 22.94
CA ASP A 65 16.97 41.96 23.96
C ASP A 65 16.03 42.29 25.14
N SER A 66 16.41 41.97 26.37
CA SER A 66 15.78 42.52 27.57
C SER A 66 16.78 43.43 28.29
N THR A 67 16.84 44.70 27.89
CA THR A 67 17.57 45.75 28.63
C THR A 67 16.92 47.11 28.41
N THR A 68 16.62 47.79 29.53
CA THR A 68 16.29 49.23 29.69
C THR A 68 14.81 49.59 29.55
N ALA A 69 14.02 49.70 30.63
CA ALA A 69 14.03 50.74 31.69
C ALA A 69 13.73 52.16 31.16
N GLY A 70 12.51 52.63 31.42
CA GLY A 70 12.07 54.02 31.24
C GLY A 70 10.58 54.11 31.51
N ARG A 71 10.16 54.31 32.77
CA ARG A 71 9.92 55.66 33.32
C ARG A 71 8.83 56.37 32.52
N GLN A 72 7.62 56.40 33.06
CA GLN A 72 6.86 57.61 33.39
C GLN A 72 5.47 57.15 33.84
N GLU A 73 5.12 57.31 35.12
CA GLU A 73 4.50 58.55 35.63
C GLU A 73 3.08 58.67 35.03
N GLN A 74 1.98 58.84 35.76
CA GLN A 74 1.74 59.47 37.05
C GLN A 74 0.20 59.56 37.16
N GLN A 75 -0.34 59.63 38.38
CA GLN A 75 -1.67 60.19 38.72
C GLN A 75 -2.88 59.31 38.29
N ALA A 76 -3.96 59.10 39.06
CA ALA A 76 -4.52 59.68 40.27
C ALA A 76 -5.39 58.56 40.91
N GLY A 77 -5.66 58.44 42.19
CA GLY A 77 -5.81 59.43 43.25
C GLY A 77 -7.00 58.98 44.10
N LYS A 78 -6.85 59.15 45.42
CA LYS A 78 -7.82 58.90 46.51
C LYS A 78 -7.81 57.50 47.12
#